data_AF-A0A7J9IUP7-F1
#
_entry.id   AF-A0A7J9IUP7-F1
#
_cell.length_a   1.000
_cell.length_b   1.000
_cell.length_c   1.000
_cell.angle_alpha   90.00
_cell.angle_beta   90.00
_cell.angle_gamma   90.00
#
_symmetry.space_group_name_H-M   'P 1'
#
loop_
_entity.id
_entity.type
_entity.pdbx_description
1 polymer ?
#
loop_
_entity_poly.entity_id
_entity_poly.type
_entity_poly.pdbx_seq_one_letter_code
_entity_poly.pdbx_strand_id
1 'polypeptide(L)'
;ESETDSEESDVSGSDGDDTSWISWFCNLRGNEFFCEVDDDYIQDDFNLCGLSSQVPYYDYALDLILDVESSHGDMFTEEQNELVESAAEMLYGLIHSRYILTGKGIAAMLDKYKNYDFGRCPRVYCCGQPCLPVGQSDIPRLSTVKIYCPRCEDIFYPRSNSCILVTLILTRHRRCLFRDNISKPVLDDIPTPEATKGISKLRTKSVRVQDPQTVI
;
A
#
# COMPACT_ATOMS: atom_id res chain seq x y z
N GLU A 1 0.55 38.90 -55.54
CA GLU A 1 -0.51 38.11 -54.90
C GLU A 1 -0.24 36.65 -55.17
N SER A 2 0.04 35.88 -54.11
CA SER A 2 0.17 34.43 -54.15
C SER A 2 -0.09 33.95 -52.73
N GLU A 3 -1.19 33.24 -52.58
CA GLU A 3 -1.71 32.67 -51.34
C GLU A 3 -0.80 31.57 -50.80
N THR A 4 -0.81 31.35 -49.48
CA THR A 4 -0.41 30.05 -48.92
C THR A 4 -1.00 29.84 -47.52
N ASP A 5 -1.80 28.77 -47.48
CA ASP A 5 -2.38 27.94 -46.43
C ASP A 5 -2.29 28.31 -44.94
N SER A 6 -3.46 28.17 -44.31
CA SER A 6 -3.68 28.11 -42.88
C SER A 6 -3.47 26.67 -42.41
N GLU A 7 -2.42 26.42 -41.62
CA GLU A 7 -2.30 25.18 -40.85
C GLU A 7 -2.96 25.38 -39.48
N GLU A 8 -4.21 24.95 -39.39
CA GLU A 8 -4.89 24.69 -38.11
C GLU A 8 -4.25 23.44 -37.49
N SER A 9 -3.34 23.66 -36.55
CA SER A 9 -2.79 22.57 -35.75
C SER A 9 -3.82 22.11 -34.72
N ASP A 10 -4.17 20.84 -34.82
CA ASP A 10 -5.02 20.09 -33.91
C ASP A 10 -4.64 20.37 -32.44
N VAL A 11 -5.55 21.05 -31.72
CA VAL A 11 -5.60 20.98 -30.26
C VAL A 11 -5.99 19.56 -29.91
N SER A 12 -4.98 18.72 -29.72
CA SER A 12 -5.13 17.48 -28.96
C SER A 12 -5.40 17.89 -27.52
N GLY A 13 -6.68 18.14 -27.20
CA GLY A 13 -7.17 18.10 -25.84
C GLY A 13 -6.91 16.70 -25.31
N SER A 14 -5.75 16.52 -24.69
CA SER A 14 -5.55 15.42 -23.76
C SER A 14 -6.54 15.71 -22.65
N ASP A 15 -7.64 14.97 -22.61
CA ASP A 15 -8.42 14.78 -21.40
C ASP A 15 -7.41 14.33 -20.34
N GLY A 16 -6.89 15.29 -19.57
CA GLY A 16 -6.10 15.00 -18.40
C GLY A 16 -7.06 14.34 -17.45
N ASP A 17 -6.90 13.03 -17.22
CA ASP A 17 -7.48 12.40 -16.04
C ASP A 17 -6.99 13.24 -14.85
N ASP A 18 -7.86 14.10 -14.34
CA ASP A 18 -7.68 14.82 -13.08
C ASP A 18 -7.54 13.75 -11.99
N THR A 19 -6.32 13.27 -11.82
CA THR A 19 -6.00 12.20 -10.89
C THR A 19 -6.13 12.79 -9.50
N SER A 20 -7.11 12.30 -8.73
CA SER A 20 -7.34 12.80 -7.38
C SER A 20 -6.09 12.64 -6.51
N TRP A 21 -5.94 13.48 -5.48
CA TRP A 21 -4.84 13.40 -4.53
C TRP A 21 -4.71 12.00 -3.93
N ILE A 22 -5.84 11.37 -3.58
CA ILE A 22 -5.89 10.01 -3.01
C ILE A 22 -5.31 8.98 -3.98
N SER A 23 -5.72 9.03 -5.25
CA SER A 23 -5.24 8.08 -6.26
C SER A 23 -3.76 8.32 -6.58
N TRP A 24 -3.36 9.58 -6.71
CA TRP A 24 -1.95 9.95 -6.86
C TRP A 24 -1.11 9.41 -5.71
N PHE A 25 -1.52 9.67 -4.46
CA PHE A 25 -0.81 9.26 -3.25
C PHE A 25 -0.69 7.74 -3.15
N CYS A 26 -1.77 7.00 -3.43
CA CYS A 26 -1.77 5.53 -3.35
C CYS A 26 -0.90 4.88 -4.44
N ASN A 27 -0.67 5.56 -5.57
CA ASN A 27 0.19 5.09 -6.66
C ASN A 27 1.65 5.53 -6.53
N LEU A 28 2.00 6.36 -5.55
CA LEU A 28 3.39 6.71 -5.26
C LEU A 28 4.20 5.46 -4.89
N ARG A 29 5.46 5.43 -5.36
CA ARG A 29 6.39 4.36 -5.02
C ARG A 29 6.57 4.28 -3.50
N GLY A 30 6.29 3.11 -2.92
CA GLY A 30 6.31 2.89 -1.48
C GLY A 30 4.96 2.90 -0.79
N ASN A 31 3.90 3.34 -1.47
CA ASN A 31 2.54 3.40 -0.95
C ASN A 31 1.67 2.25 -1.46
N GLU A 32 2.27 1.20 -2.02
CA GLU A 32 1.54 0.12 -2.70
C GLU A 32 0.58 -0.66 -1.78
N PHE A 33 0.76 -0.52 -0.45
CA PHE A 33 -0.07 -1.16 0.56
C PHE A 33 -1.32 -0.37 0.92
N PHE A 34 -1.42 0.89 0.54
CA PHE A 34 -2.64 1.67 0.73
C PHE A 34 -3.73 1.18 -0.22
N CYS A 35 -4.96 1.28 0.26
CA CYS A 35 -6.15 1.24 -0.59
C CYS A 35 -6.72 2.65 -0.61
N GLU A 36 -7.37 3.03 -1.70
CA GLU A 36 -8.04 4.32 -1.81
C GLU A 36 -9.21 4.34 -0.81
N VAL A 37 -9.31 5.43 -0.04
CA VAL A 37 -10.40 5.67 0.90
C VAL A 37 -11.49 6.45 0.18
N ASP A 38 -12.74 6.04 0.32
CA ASP A 38 -13.87 6.75 -0.29
C ASP A 38 -14.01 8.17 0.29
N ASP A 39 -14.22 9.17 -0.57
CA ASP A 39 -14.44 10.56 -0.16
C ASP A 39 -15.62 10.69 0.82
N ASP A 40 -16.71 9.96 0.59
CA ASP A 40 -17.87 9.91 1.49
C ASP A 40 -17.50 9.52 2.93
N TYR A 41 -16.49 8.66 3.10
CA TYR A 41 -16.03 8.26 4.44
C TYR A 41 -15.23 9.39 5.11
N ILE A 42 -14.45 10.14 4.33
CA ILE A 42 -13.63 11.26 4.79
C ILE A 42 -14.50 12.47 5.12
N GLN A 43 -15.52 12.75 4.30
CA GLN A 43 -16.43 13.88 4.48
C GLN A 43 -17.35 13.75 5.71
N ASP A 44 -17.49 12.56 6.27
CA ASP A 44 -18.23 12.35 7.52
C ASP A 44 -17.32 12.61 8.74
N ASP A 45 -17.47 13.81 9.33
CA ASP A 45 -16.73 14.29 10.50
C ASP A 45 -16.69 13.30 11.68
N PHE A 46 -17.73 12.47 11.83
CA PHE A 46 -17.76 11.46 12.90
C PHE A 46 -16.59 10.46 12.76
N ASN A 47 -16.26 10.08 11.54
CA ASN A 47 -15.16 9.15 11.25
C ASN A 47 -13.78 9.78 11.54
N LEU A 48 -13.69 11.12 11.46
CA LEU A 48 -12.46 11.89 11.66
C LEU A 48 -12.26 12.41 13.09
N CYS A 49 -13.23 12.14 13.98
CA CYS A 49 -13.22 12.64 15.36
C CYS A 49 -11.85 12.41 16.06
N GLY A 50 -11.31 13.49 16.65
CA GLY A 50 -10.06 13.49 17.42
C GLY A 50 -8.76 13.50 16.60
N LEU A 51 -8.82 13.57 15.26
CA LEU A 51 -7.63 13.70 14.41
C LEU A 51 -7.10 15.13 14.33
N SER A 52 -7.97 16.13 14.43
CA SER A 52 -7.60 17.55 14.37
C SER A 52 -6.61 17.99 15.45
N SER A 53 -6.61 17.34 16.63
CA SER A 53 -5.64 17.61 17.70
C SER A 53 -4.29 16.90 17.50
N GLN A 54 -4.20 15.99 16.52
CA GLN A 54 -2.99 15.19 16.26
C GLN A 54 -2.22 15.68 15.04
N VAL A 55 -2.91 16.30 14.08
CA VAL A 55 -2.35 16.71 12.80
C VAL A 55 -2.26 18.25 12.74
N PRO A 56 -1.08 18.84 12.48
CA PRO A 56 -0.95 20.27 12.24
C PRO A 56 -1.59 20.66 10.91
N TYR A 57 -2.06 21.91 10.75
CA TYR A 57 -2.71 22.38 9.51
C TYR A 57 -3.87 21.48 9.05
N TYR A 58 -4.61 20.89 9.98
CA TYR A 58 -5.63 19.88 9.71
C TYR A 58 -6.62 20.27 8.60
N ASP A 59 -7.18 21.48 8.64
CA ASP A 59 -8.17 21.93 7.66
C ASP A 59 -7.55 22.01 6.24
N TYR A 60 -6.36 22.62 6.12
CA TYR A 60 -5.62 22.69 4.85
C TYR A 60 -5.19 21.31 4.33
N ALA A 61 -4.78 20.42 5.23
CA ALA A 61 -4.43 19.05 4.88
C ALA A 61 -5.66 18.26 4.39
N LEU A 62 -6.83 18.49 4.99
CA LEU A 62 -8.08 17.86 4.58
C LEU A 62 -8.56 18.38 3.22
N ASP A 63 -8.51 19.70 3.01
CA ASP A 63 -8.83 20.34 1.72
C ASP A 63 -7.93 19.78 0.61
N LEU A 64 -6.63 19.62 0.87
CA LEU A 64 -5.69 19.03 -0.08
C LEU A 64 -6.02 17.56 -0.40
N ILE A 65 -6.38 16.75 0.60
CA ILE A 65 -6.74 15.33 0.38
C ILE A 65 -8.01 15.20 -0.47
N LEU A 66 -8.97 16.09 -0.29
CA LEU A 66 -10.27 16.09 -0.96
C LEU A 66 -10.29 16.89 -2.27
N ASP A 67 -9.12 17.37 -2.74
CA ASP A 67 -8.98 18.23 -3.92
C ASP A 67 -9.93 19.44 -3.90
N VAL A 68 -10.19 20.00 -2.71
CA VAL A 68 -11.02 21.18 -2.53
C VAL A 68 -10.15 22.42 -2.75
N GLU A 69 -10.57 23.29 -3.68
CA GLU A 69 -9.89 24.58 -3.87
C GLU A 69 -9.90 25.36 -2.55
N SER A 70 -8.72 25.74 -2.07
CA SER A 70 -8.58 26.43 -0.80
C SER A 70 -9.36 27.76 -0.83
N SER A 71 -10.45 27.83 -0.08
CA SER A 71 -11.27 29.05 0.04
C SER A 71 -10.55 30.19 0.77
N HIS A 72 -9.33 29.92 1.27
CA HIS A 72 -8.65 30.72 2.27
C HIS A 72 -7.93 31.95 1.71
N GLY A 73 -7.69 32.06 0.40
CA GLY A 73 -7.06 33.26 -0.20
C GLY A 73 -5.65 33.58 0.34
N ASP A 74 -5.10 32.69 1.16
CA ASP A 74 -3.81 32.83 1.83
C ASP A 74 -2.72 32.32 0.89
N MET A 75 -1.78 33.19 0.52
CA MET A 75 -0.58 32.76 -0.19
C MET A 75 0.42 32.19 0.82
N PHE A 76 0.60 30.87 0.82
CA PHE A 76 1.62 30.20 1.60
C PHE A 76 3.02 30.38 1.01
N THR A 77 4.03 30.38 1.86
CA THR A 77 5.42 30.18 1.40
C THR A 77 5.63 28.72 0.97
N GLU A 78 6.67 28.47 0.18
CA GLU A 78 7.06 27.11 -0.24
C GLU A 78 7.28 26.18 0.97
N GLU A 79 7.95 26.66 2.02
CA GLU A 79 8.15 25.92 3.27
C GLU A 79 6.84 25.57 3.98
N GLN A 80 5.85 26.47 3.96
CA GLN A 80 4.54 26.19 4.55
C GLN A 80 3.77 25.14 3.72
N ASN A 81 3.88 25.17 2.39
CA ASN A 81 3.26 24.15 1.53
C ASN A 81 3.85 22.76 1.82
N GLU A 82 5.16 22.62 1.97
CA GLU A 82 5.80 21.35 2.35
C GLU A 82 5.27 20.80 3.70
N LEU A 83 4.98 21.69 4.66
CA LEU A 83 4.40 21.30 5.95
C LEU A 83 2.95 20.83 5.80
N VAL A 84 2.15 21.46 4.93
CA VAL A 84 0.77 21.05 4.63
C VAL A 84 0.75 19.70 3.92
N GLU A 85 1.63 19.49 2.93
CA GLU A 85 1.76 18.19 2.25
C GLU A 85 2.12 17.07 3.24
N SER A 86 3.13 17.30 4.09
CA SER A 86 3.52 16.35 5.14
C SER A 86 2.40 16.07 6.15
N ALA A 87 1.57 17.07 6.45
CA ALA A 87 0.38 16.92 7.29
C ALA A 87 -0.71 16.09 6.59
N ALA A 88 -0.93 16.31 5.29
CA ALA A 88 -1.87 15.53 4.48
C ALA A 88 -1.49 14.05 4.41
N GLU A 89 -0.21 13.72 4.16
CA GLU A 89 0.27 12.34 4.19
C GLU A 89 0.00 11.66 5.56
N MET A 90 0.24 12.39 6.65
CA MET A 90 0.00 11.90 8.01
C MET A 90 -1.49 11.70 8.28
N LEU A 91 -2.31 12.68 7.91
CA LEU A 91 -3.76 12.65 8.09
C LEU A 91 -4.36 11.48 7.31
N TYR A 92 -4.02 11.34 6.04
CA TYR A 92 -4.49 10.24 5.21
C TYR A 92 -4.10 8.88 5.79
N GLY A 93 -2.88 8.72 6.31
CA GLY A 93 -2.48 7.50 7.01
C GLY A 93 -3.33 7.20 8.26
N LEU A 94 -3.68 8.22 9.04
CA LEU A 94 -4.56 8.08 10.21
C LEU A 94 -5.99 7.70 9.83
N ILE A 95 -6.52 8.32 8.78
CA ILE A 95 -7.84 8.03 8.20
C ILE A 95 -7.87 6.59 7.68
N HIS A 96 -6.90 6.21 6.86
CA HIS A 96 -6.76 4.88 6.28
C HIS A 96 -6.76 3.79 7.36
N SER A 97 -6.04 4.02 8.47
CA SER A 97 -6.00 3.10 9.61
C SER A 97 -7.37 2.78 10.21
N ARG A 98 -8.28 3.75 10.20
CA ARG A 98 -9.67 3.60 10.65
C ARG A 98 -10.51 2.97 9.54
N TYR A 99 -10.34 3.43 8.30
CA TYR A 99 -11.08 2.97 7.14
C TYR A 99 -10.94 1.46 6.90
N ILE A 100 -9.74 0.90 7.02
CA ILE A 100 -9.51 -0.54 6.81
C ILE A 100 -10.18 -1.45 7.85
N LEU A 101 -10.81 -0.88 8.90
CA LEU A 101 -11.64 -1.63 9.84
C LEU A 101 -13.13 -1.63 9.47
N THR A 102 -13.53 -0.82 8.50
CA THR A 102 -14.90 -0.78 7.97
C THR A 102 -15.13 -1.92 6.97
N GLY A 103 -16.40 -2.21 6.65
CA GLY A 103 -16.71 -3.23 5.64
C GLY A 103 -16.12 -2.93 4.25
N LYS A 104 -16.20 -1.67 3.81
CA LYS A 104 -15.65 -1.23 2.52
C LYS A 104 -14.12 -1.31 2.49
N GLY A 105 -13.46 -0.78 3.54
CA GLY A 105 -11.99 -0.84 3.63
C GLY A 105 -11.45 -2.26 3.76
N ILE A 106 -12.14 -3.16 4.48
CA ILE A 106 -11.77 -4.59 4.52
C ILE A 106 -11.89 -5.22 3.14
N ALA A 107 -12.96 -4.94 2.39
CA ALA A 107 -13.14 -5.46 1.03
C ALA A 107 -12.02 -4.99 0.09
N ALA A 108 -11.69 -3.69 0.09
CA ALA A 108 -10.61 -3.14 -0.71
C ALA A 108 -9.25 -3.77 -0.38
N MET A 109 -8.93 -3.93 0.90
CA MET A 109 -7.70 -4.61 1.33
C MET A 109 -7.71 -6.10 0.97
N LEU A 110 -8.86 -6.77 0.99
CA LEU A 110 -8.99 -8.17 0.58
C LEU A 110 -8.71 -8.35 -0.92
N ASP A 111 -9.14 -7.42 -1.76
CA ASP A 111 -8.88 -7.49 -3.20
C ASP A 111 -7.38 -7.34 -3.49
N LYS A 112 -6.71 -6.38 -2.83
CA LYS A 112 -5.24 -6.26 -2.86
C LYS A 112 -4.53 -7.53 -2.35
N TYR A 113 -5.07 -8.16 -1.30
CA TYR A 113 -4.53 -9.42 -0.77
C TYR A 113 -4.59 -10.56 -1.80
N LYS A 114 -5.72 -10.71 -2.50
CA LYS A 114 -5.90 -11.71 -3.55
C LYS A 114 -4.98 -11.47 -4.75
N ASN A 115 -4.71 -10.20 -5.06
CA ASN A 115 -3.82 -9.79 -6.16
C ASN A 115 -2.32 -9.87 -5.83
N TYR A 116 -1.95 -10.25 -4.60
CA TYR A 116 -0.57 -10.32 -4.11
C TYR A 116 0.15 -8.97 -4.00
N ASP A 117 -0.59 -7.86 -3.93
CA ASP A 117 -0.04 -6.50 -3.84
C ASP A 117 0.83 -6.32 -2.59
N PHE A 118 0.46 -6.97 -1.49
CA PHE A 118 1.21 -6.96 -0.23
C PHE A 118 2.43 -7.89 -0.22
N GLY A 119 2.64 -8.63 -1.31
CA GLY A 119 3.69 -9.60 -1.46
C GLY A 119 3.35 -10.99 -0.91
N ARG A 120 4.37 -11.85 -0.94
CA ARG A 120 4.26 -13.28 -0.66
C ARG A 120 5.18 -13.69 0.48
N CYS A 121 4.81 -14.76 1.17
CA CYS A 121 5.63 -15.34 2.21
C CYS A 121 7.00 -15.74 1.63
N PRO A 122 8.13 -15.32 2.25
CA PRO A 122 9.45 -15.66 1.76
C PRO A 122 9.82 -17.13 2.01
N ARG A 123 9.09 -17.84 2.87
CA ARG A 123 9.37 -19.24 3.19
C ARG A 123 8.89 -20.17 2.07
N VAL A 124 9.80 -21.01 1.58
CA VAL A 124 9.55 -21.94 0.45
C VAL A 124 8.35 -22.86 0.71
N TYR A 125 8.22 -23.40 1.93
CA TYR A 125 7.13 -24.32 2.29
C TYR A 125 5.75 -23.65 2.41
N CYS A 126 5.69 -22.31 2.38
CA CYS A 126 4.43 -21.58 2.29
C CYS A 126 3.91 -21.44 0.85
N CYS A 127 4.65 -21.95 -0.14
CA CYS A 127 4.27 -21.96 -1.55
C CYS A 127 3.86 -20.59 -2.09
N GLY A 128 4.48 -19.51 -1.59
CA GLY A 128 4.14 -18.15 -1.99
C GLY A 128 2.79 -17.63 -1.49
N GLN A 129 2.31 -18.10 -0.33
CA GLN A 129 1.11 -17.59 0.35
C GLN A 129 1.08 -16.05 0.34
N PRO A 130 -0.03 -15.40 -0.08
CA PRO A 130 -0.17 -13.95 0.04
C PRO A 130 -0.11 -13.51 1.52
N CYS A 131 0.57 -12.40 1.75
CA CYS A 131 0.79 -11.85 3.10
C CYS A 131 -0.05 -10.60 3.33
N LEU A 132 -0.12 -10.15 4.58
CA LEU A 132 -0.79 -8.91 4.97
C LEU A 132 0.17 -7.90 5.55
N PRO A 133 0.02 -6.60 5.24
CA PRO A 133 0.79 -5.55 5.86
C PRO A 133 0.47 -5.45 7.36
N VAL A 134 1.48 -5.30 8.19
CA VAL A 134 1.38 -5.19 9.66
C VAL A 134 2.36 -4.16 10.21
N GLY A 135 1.86 -3.36 11.16
CA GLY A 135 2.62 -2.39 11.93
C GLY A 135 2.98 -2.91 13.32
N GLN A 136 4.16 -2.55 13.81
CA GLN A 136 4.59 -2.86 15.18
C GLN A 136 4.24 -1.77 16.20
N SER A 137 3.83 -0.59 15.72
CA SER A 137 3.46 0.57 16.53
C SER A 137 2.26 1.27 15.89
N ASP A 138 1.42 1.90 16.70
CA ASP A 138 0.36 2.83 16.26
C ASP A 138 0.90 4.28 16.12
N ILE A 139 2.19 4.50 16.40
CA ILE A 139 2.84 5.82 16.28
C ILE A 139 3.46 5.94 14.88
N PRO A 140 3.03 6.95 14.07
CA PRO A 140 3.61 7.21 12.76
C PRO A 140 5.13 7.38 12.80
N ARG A 141 5.81 6.99 11.72
CA ARG A 141 7.27 7.16 11.51
C ARG A 141 8.18 6.44 12.53
N LEU A 142 7.66 5.67 13.49
CA LEU A 142 8.46 4.97 14.51
C LEU A 142 9.03 3.62 14.04
N SER A 143 8.35 2.95 13.12
CA SER A 143 8.77 1.65 12.58
C SER A 143 8.45 1.58 11.10
N THR A 144 9.00 0.60 10.39
CA THR A 144 8.65 0.28 9.02
C THR A 144 7.55 -0.79 8.97
N VAL A 145 6.76 -0.78 7.90
CA VAL A 145 5.73 -1.81 7.68
C VAL A 145 6.39 -3.16 7.44
N LYS A 146 5.82 -4.20 8.05
CA LYS A 146 6.20 -5.60 7.87
C LYS A 146 5.06 -6.36 7.21
N ILE A 147 5.31 -7.60 6.80
CA ILE A 147 4.29 -8.48 6.22
C ILE A 147 4.09 -9.70 7.11
N TYR A 148 2.84 -10.08 7.37
CA TYR A 148 2.45 -11.26 8.13
C TYR A 148 1.97 -12.35 7.19
N CYS A 149 2.49 -13.56 7.35
CA CYS A 149 2.03 -14.73 6.61
C CYS A 149 1.01 -15.52 7.46
N PRO A 150 -0.24 -15.70 6.99
CA PRO A 150 -1.23 -16.49 7.71
C PRO A 150 -0.94 -18.00 7.73
N ARG A 151 -0.06 -18.50 6.83
CA ARG A 151 0.24 -19.94 6.71
C ARG A 151 1.33 -20.42 7.67
N CYS A 152 2.35 -19.61 7.94
CA CYS A 152 3.40 -19.93 8.92
C CYS A 152 3.33 -19.10 10.19
N GLU A 153 2.34 -18.19 10.28
CA GLU A 153 2.05 -17.34 11.44
C GLU A 153 3.24 -16.46 11.88
N ASP A 154 4.06 -16.03 10.93
CA ASP A 154 5.30 -15.30 11.18
C ASP A 154 5.35 -13.97 10.41
N ILE A 155 6.20 -13.04 10.87
CA ILE A 155 6.33 -11.68 10.36
C ILE A 155 7.67 -11.52 9.63
N PHE A 156 7.63 -10.94 8.43
CA PHE A 156 8.79 -10.74 7.56
C PHE A 156 8.92 -9.29 7.11
N TYR A 157 10.09 -8.92 6.62
CA TYR A 157 10.27 -7.67 5.89
C TYR A 157 9.81 -7.85 4.43
N PRO A 158 9.13 -6.85 3.84
CA PRO A 158 8.85 -6.85 2.41
C PRO A 158 10.16 -6.87 1.61
N ARG A 159 10.14 -7.48 0.41
CA ARG A 159 11.35 -7.58 -0.44
C ARG A 159 11.74 -6.26 -1.09
N SER A 160 10.77 -5.38 -1.32
CA SER A 160 10.97 -4.04 -1.85
C SER A 160 11.38 -3.11 -0.71
N ASN A 161 12.59 -2.56 -0.78
CA ASN A 161 13.12 -1.55 0.16
C ASN A 161 12.43 -0.17 0.04
N SER A 162 11.30 -0.09 -0.69
CA SER A 162 10.68 1.17 -1.08
C SER A 162 9.46 1.57 -0.25
N CYS A 163 8.94 0.72 0.64
CA CYS A 163 7.84 1.13 1.53
C CYS A 163 8.37 2.12 2.57
N ILE A 164 8.35 3.41 2.23
CA ILE A 164 9.09 4.45 2.93
C ILE A 164 8.26 5.11 4.04
N LEU A 165 6.93 5.15 3.97
CA LEU A 165 6.18 5.99 4.93
C LEU A 165 4.86 5.42 5.46
N VAL A 166 4.63 5.77 6.74
CA VAL A 166 3.43 5.67 7.60
C VAL A 166 2.99 4.28 8.05
N THR A 167 3.60 3.80 9.14
CA THR A 167 3.12 2.63 9.88
C THR A 167 1.80 2.92 10.59
N LEU A 168 0.70 2.62 9.89
CA LEU A 168 -0.63 2.43 10.49
C LEU A 168 -1.44 1.29 9.85
N ILE A 169 -0.79 0.38 9.12
CA ILE A 169 -1.50 -0.77 8.55
C ILE A 169 -1.42 -1.94 9.54
N LEU A 170 -2.58 -2.23 10.16
CA LEU A 170 -2.87 -3.33 11.09
C LEU A 170 -1.86 -3.47 12.24
N THR A 171 -2.03 -2.67 13.29
CA THR A 171 -1.31 -2.90 14.55
C THR A 171 -1.73 -4.19 15.22
N ARG A 172 -0.89 -4.67 16.14
CA ARG A 172 -0.99 -6.02 16.69
C ARG A 172 -2.36 -6.36 17.29
N HIS A 173 -3.08 -5.38 17.82
CA HIS A 173 -4.44 -5.52 18.35
C HIS A 173 -5.51 -5.65 17.26
N ARG A 174 -5.35 -4.95 16.13
CA ARG A 174 -6.29 -4.96 15.01
C ARG A 174 -6.17 -6.20 14.11
N ARG A 175 -5.11 -7.00 14.30
CA ARG A 175 -4.88 -8.30 13.62
C ARG A 175 -6.05 -9.28 13.76
N CYS A 176 -6.74 -9.33 14.90
CA CYS A 176 -7.81 -10.30 15.12
C CYS A 176 -8.99 -10.03 14.17
N LEU A 177 -9.39 -8.77 14.03
CA LEU A 177 -10.53 -8.38 13.19
C LEU A 177 -10.32 -8.74 11.72
N PHE A 178 -9.12 -8.49 11.19
CA PHE A 178 -8.82 -8.82 9.80
C PHE A 178 -8.60 -10.33 9.62
N ARG A 179 -7.95 -11.01 10.57
CA ARG A 179 -7.79 -12.48 10.55
C ARG A 179 -9.13 -13.20 10.63
N ASP A 180 -10.06 -12.77 11.47
CA ASP A 180 -11.37 -13.42 11.65
C ASP A 180 -12.28 -13.25 10.41
N ASN A 181 -12.04 -12.20 9.62
CA ASN A 181 -12.70 -11.97 8.33
C ASN A 181 -11.98 -12.64 7.15
N ILE A 182 -10.66 -12.89 7.21
CA ILE A 182 -9.89 -13.59 6.14
C ILE A 182 -9.83 -15.11 6.34
N SER A 183 -9.85 -15.60 7.58
CA SER A 183 -9.84 -17.03 7.85
C SER A 183 -11.14 -17.72 7.44
N LYS A 184 -12.25 -16.99 7.25
CA LYS A 184 -13.53 -17.56 6.80
C LYS A 184 -13.64 -17.71 5.26
N PRO A 185 -13.17 -16.77 4.41
CA PRO A 185 -13.23 -16.92 2.95
C PRO A 185 -12.01 -17.58 2.29
N VAL A 186 -10.85 -17.71 2.94
CA VAL A 186 -9.60 -18.12 2.24
C VAL A 186 -9.32 -19.64 2.29
N LEU A 187 -10.17 -20.43 2.96
CA LEU A 187 -10.00 -21.89 2.94
C LEU A 187 -10.68 -22.59 1.75
N ASP A 188 -11.64 -21.92 1.08
CA ASP A 188 -12.46 -22.57 0.05
C ASP A 188 -12.06 -22.23 -1.41
N ASP A 189 -11.28 -21.15 -1.63
CA ASP A 189 -11.00 -20.64 -2.99
C ASP A 189 -9.52 -20.64 -3.41
N ILE A 190 -8.60 -21.25 -2.65
CA ILE A 190 -7.21 -21.44 -3.14
C ILE A 190 -7.20 -22.67 -4.05
N PRO A 191 -6.91 -22.54 -5.36
CA PRO A 191 -6.67 -23.71 -6.20
C PRO A 191 -5.46 -24.43 -5.63
N THR A 192 -5.68 -25.61 -5.07
CA THR A 192 -4.59 -26.55 -4.79
C THR A 192 -3.85 -26.78 -6.11
N PRO A 193 -2.53 -26.57 -6.19
CA PRO A 193 -1.78 -27.02 -7.34
C PRO A 193 -1.98 -28.53 -7.44
N GLU A 194 -2.68 -28.99 -8.47
CA GLU A 194 -2.78 -30.41 -8.76
C GLU A 194 -1.37 -30.99 -8.77
N ALA A 195 -1.15 -31.97 -7.91
CA ALA A 195 0.09 -32.71 -7.85
C ALA A 195 0.35 -33.34 -9.23
N THR A 196 1.20 -32.71 -10.03
CA THR A 196 1.68 -33.30 -11.28
C THR A 196 2.61 -34.45 -10.92
N LYS A 197 2.02 -35.64 -10.75
CA LYS A 197 2.74 -36.90 -10.82
C LYS A 197 3.35 -37.01 -12.22
N GLY A 198 4.68 -36.93 -12.28
CA GLY A 198 5.43 -37.36 -13.45
C GLY A 198 6.54 -36.40 -13.82
N ILE A 199 7.72 -36.58 -13.23
CA ILE A 199 8.97 -36.80 -13.99
C ILE A 199 9.83 -37.72 -13.11
N SER A 200 9.74 -39.01 -13.39
CA SER A 200 10.82 -39.95 -13.12
C SER A 200 11.97 -39.66 -14.10
N LYS A 201 13.21 -39.69 -13.58
CA LYS A 201 14.52 -39.72 -14.26
C LYS A 201 15.18 -38.37 -14.51
N LEU A 202 16.23 -38.10 -13.73
CA LEU A 202 17.63 -37.91 -14.16
C LEU A 202 18.44 -37.47 -12.92
N ARG A 203 18.93 -38.44 -12.16
CA ARG A 203 20.34 -38.86 -12.13
C ARG A 203 21.28 -37.75 -11.65
N THR A 204 21.66 -37.91 -10.39
CA THR A 204 22.83 -37.35 -9.70
C THR A 204 24.05 -37.21 -10.61
N LYS A 205 24.62 -36.01 -10.65
CA LYS A 205 26.05 -35.82 -10.88
C LYS A 205 26.64 -35.03 -9.72
N SER A 206 27.39 -35.76 -8.92
CA SER A 206 28.31 -35.30 -7.89
C SER A 206 29.29 -34.29 -8.48
N VAL A 207 29.39 -33.11 -7.89
CA VAL A 207 30.56 -32.23 -8.05
C VAL A 207 31.36 -32.36 -6.77
N ARG A 208 32.56 -32.93 -6.88
CA ARG A 208 33.53 -33.08 -5.78
C ARG A 208 34.13 -31.71 -5.47
N VAL A 209 34.07 -31.32 -4.20
CA VAL A 209 34.92 -30.28 -3.62
C VAL A 209 36.28 -30.93 -3.33
N GLN A 210 37.37 -30.37 -3.84
CA GLN A 210 38.74 -30.77 -3.52
C GLN A 210 39.29 -29.81 -2.46
N ASP A 211 39.67 -30.35 -1.31
CA ASP A 211 40.47 -29.69 -0.29
C ASP A 211 41.92 -29.49 -0.79
N PRO A 212 42.58 -28.36 -0.51
CA PRO A 212 44.02 -28.22 -0.70
C PRO A 212 44.79 -28.83 0.49
N GLN A 213 45.63 -29.83 0.22
CA GLN A 213 46.60 -30.36 1.17
C GLN A 213 47.82 -29.45 1.32
N THR A 214 48.16 -29.17 2.57
CA THR A 214 49.44 -28.68 3.07
C THR A 214 50.57 -29.67 2.78
N VAL A 215 51.71 -29.20 2.29
CA VAL A 215 52.95 -29.98 2.19
C VAL A 215 54.11 -29.16 2.76
N ILE A 216 54.65 -29.68 3.86
CA ILE A 216 56.04 -29.64 4.40
C ILE A 216 56.73 -28.27 4.46
#